data_AF-A0A2V9RQ62-F1
#
_entry.id   AF-A0A2V9RQ62-F1
#
_cell.length_a   1.000
_cell.length_b   1.000
_cell.length_c   1.000
_cell.angle_alpha   90.00
_cell.angle_beta   90.00
_cell.angle_gamma   90.00
#
_symmetry.space_group_name_H-M   'P 1'
#
loop_
_entity.id
_entity.type
_entity.pdbx_description
1 polymer ?
#
loop_
_entity_poly.entity_id
_entity_poly.type
_entity_poly.pdbx_seq_one_letter_code
_entity_poly.pdbx_strand_id
1 'polypeptide(L)'
;MGAAGRELVVNQYSPETHYAALMKLYGTLVVMGKRLPAAKENPSRLRVAFIGGRGVISKYSGIEPYYEEVGKRLVEMGHQVTVYCRTYFTPPLKEHNGMRLVRLRTVRSKHLDTLV
;
A
#
# COMPACT_ATOMS: atom_id res chain seq x y z
N MET A 1 10.68 -25.25 17.27
CA MET A 1 10.37 -26.01 16.03
C MET A 1 11.42 -27.09 15.87
N GLY A 2 11.04 -28.38 15.95
CA GLY A 2 11.97 -29.51 16.01
C GLY A 2 12.39 -30.07 14.63
N ALA A 3 13.13 -31.18 14.63
CA ALA A 3 13.68 -31.84 13.44
C ALA A 3 12.65 -32.10 12.35
N ALA A 4 11.47 -32.61 12.70
CA ALA A 4 10.37 -32.86 11.76
C ALA A 4 9.89 -31.58 11.03
N GLY A 5 9.90 -30.44 11.72
CA GLY A 5 9.56 -29.15 11.10
C GLY A 5 10.63 -28.67 10.12
N ARG A 6 11.91 -28.91 10.45
CA ARG A 6 13.03 -28.61 9.55
C ARG A 6 13.00 -29.51 8.30
N GLU A 7 12.70 -30.78 8.48
CA GLU A 7 12.60 -31.77 7.39
C GLU A 7 11.45 -31.44 6.43
N LEU A 8 10.29 -31.04 6.97
CA LEU A 8 9.16 -30.60 6.17
C LEU A 8 9.50 -29.36 5.34
N VAL A 9 10.16 -28.36 5.93
CA VAL A 9 10.58 -27.15 5.19
C VAL A 9 11.61 -27.48 4.12
N VAL A 10 12.59 -28.35 4.40
CA VAL A 10 13.60 -28.75 3.43
C VAL A 10 12.98 -29.52 2.26
N ASN A 11 12.05 -30.44 2.54
CA ASN A 11 11.46 -31.30 1.53
C ASN A 11 10.36 -30.60 0.69
N GLN A 12 9.60 -29.68 1.28
CA GLN A 12 8.45 -29.04 0.62
C GLN A 12 8.68 -27.57 0.24
N TYR A 13 9.59 -26.88 0.91
CA TYR A 13 9.80 -25.43 0.78
C TYR A 13 11.30 -25.10 0.70
N SER A 14 12.05 -25.91 -0.05
CA SER A 14 13.49 -25.67 -0.21
C SER A 14 13.72 -24.27 -0.81
N PRO A 15 14.75 -23.53 -0.38
CA PRO A 15 15.05 -22.20 -0.93
C PRO A 15 15.13 -22.19 -2.46
N GLU A 16 15.68 -23.25 -3.05
CA GLU A 16 15.88 -23.39 -4.49
C GLU A 16 14.55 -23.46 -5.24
N THR A 17 13.57 -24.24 -4.72
CA THR A 17 12.23 -24.30 -5.31
C THR A 17 11.50 -22.96 -5.20
N HIS A 18 11.70 -22.24 -4.09
CA HIS A 18 11.14 -20.90 -3.90
C HIS A 18 11.76 -19.88 -4.86
N TYR A 19 13.09 -19.88 -5.02
CA TYR A 19 13.78 -19.02 -5.97
C TYR A 19 13.39 -19.33 -7.41
N ALA A 20 13.23 -20.59 -7.78
CA ALA A 20 12.78 -20.97 -9.12
C ALA A 20 11.37 -20.41 -9.42
N ALA A 21 10.45 -20.49 -8.46
CA ALA A 21 9.10 -19.92 -8.58
C ALA A 21 9.14 -18.39 -8.70
N LEU A 22 9.93 -17.72 -7.86
CA LEU A 22 10.12 -16.26 -7.93
C LEU A 22 10.70 -15.84 -9.28
N MET A 23 11.77 -16.48 -9.74
CA MET A 23 12.42 -16.15 -11.01
C MET A 23 11.49 -16.37 -12.21
N LYS A 24 10.65 -17.41 -12.17
CA LYS A 24 9.59 -17.62 -13.18
C LYS A 24 8.56 -16.49 -13.18
N LEU A 25 8.13 -16.05 -12.00
CA LEU A 25 7.20 -14.93 -11.85
C LEU A 25 7.83 -13.63 -12.39
N TYR A 26 9.06 -13.31 -11.98
CA TYR A 26 9.79 -12.14 -12.46
C TYR A 26 9.99 -12.18 -13.98
N GLY A 27 10.40 -13.32 -14.54
CA GLY A 27 10.50 -13.50 -15.99
C GLY A 27 9.17 -13.25 -16.70
N THR A 28 8.07 -13.75 -16.14
CA THR A 28 6.72 -13.51 -16.68
C THR A 28 6.34 -12.03 -16.62
N LEU A 29 6.59 -11.36 -15.50
CA LEU A 29 6.27 -9.94 -15.31
C LEU A 29 7.13 -9.02 -16.19
N VAL A 30 8.41 -9.34 -16.39
CA VAL A 30 9.28 -8.59 -17.31
C VAL A 30 8.78 -8.70 -18.74
N VAL A 31 8.28 -9.88 -19.15
CA VAL A 31 7.66 -10.07 -20.47
C VAL A 31 6.29 -9.37 -20.56
N MET A 32 5.48 -9.43 -19.49
CA MET A 32 4.16 -8.77 -19.41
C MET A 32 4.22 -7.25 -19.24
N GLY A 33 5.33 -6.68 -18.75
CA GLY A 33 5.52 -5.24 -18.60
C GLY A 33 5.43 -4.47 -19.91
N LYS A 34 5.51 -5.16 -21.05
CA LYS A 34 5.26 -4.61 -22.41
C LYS A 34 3.79 -4.72 -22.86
N ARG A 35 2.91 -5.31 -22.05
CA ARG A 35 1.54 -5.71 -22.40
C ARG A 35 0.49 -5.29 -21.35
N LEU A 36 0.80 -4.32 -20.50
CA LEU A 36 -0.27 -3.63 -19.78
C LEU A 36 -1.11 -2.90 -20.84
N PRO A 37 -2.42 -3.18 -20.95
CA PRO A 37 -3.26 -2.41 -21.85
C PRO A 37 -3.09 -0.94 -21.46
N ALA A 38 -2.85 -0.08 -22.46
CA ALA A 38 -2.88 1.35 -22.25
C ALA A 38 -4.18 1.66 -21.50
N ALA A 39 -4.06 2.19 -20.29
CA ALA A 39 -5.22 2.52 -19.48
C ALA A 39 -6.14 3.35 -20.36
N LYS A 40 -7.38 2.88 -20.55
CA LYS A 40 -8.39 3.57 -21.35
C LYS A 40 -8.38 5.03 -20.90
N GLU A 41 -8.00 5.96 -21.78
CA GLU A 41 -8.00 7.39 -21.49
C GLU A 41 -9.43 7.80 -21.14
N ASN A 42 -9.74 7.77 -19.85
CA ASN A 42 -10.96 8.32 -19.32
C ASN A 42 -10.51 9.41 -18.35
N PRO A 43 -10.24 10.64 -18.84
CA PRO A 43 -9.77 11.72 -18.00
C PRO A 43 -10.93 12.34 -17.23
N SER A 44 -11.85 11.53 -16.68
CA SER A 44 -12.69 12.03 -15.59
C SER A 44 -11.78 12.14 -14.37
N ARG A 45 -11.50 13.36 -13.95
CA ARG A 45 -10.75 13.64 -12.72
C ARG A 45 -11.48 13.03 -11.52
N LEU A 46 -11.04 11.86 -11.09
CA LEU A 46 -11.62 11.14 -9.96
C LEU A 46 -11.28 11.81 -8.63
N ARG A 47 -12.15 11.59 -7.64
CA ARG A 47 -11.93 11.92 -6.23
C ARG A 47 -11.79 10.61 -5.45
N VAL A 48 -10.61 10.39 -4.90
CA VAL A 48 -10.24 9.15 -4.20
C VAL A 48 -10.05 9.47 -2.73
N ALA A 49 -10.69 8.69 -1.85
CA ALA A 49 -10.55 8.79 -0.42
C ALA A 49 -9.82 7.55 0.12
N PHE A 50 -8.73 7.77 0.84
CA PHE A 50 -8.02 6.74 1.58
C PHE A 50 -8.47 6.78 3.04
N ILE A 51 -9.00 5.64 3.51
CA ILE A 51 -9.57 5.40 4.84
C ILE A 51 -9.09 4.04 5.36
N GLY A 52 -9.09 3.80 6.66
CA GLY A 52 -8.60 2.56 7.29
C GLY A 52 -7.10 2.59 7.59
N GLY A 53 -6.42 3.69 7.27
CA GLY A 53 -5.03 3.92 7.65
C GLY A 53 -4.94 4.76 8.92
N ARG A 54 -3.87 4.61 9.70
CA ARG A 54 -3.66 5.50 10.85
C ARG A 54 -3.22 6.89 10.44
N GLY A 55 -2.47 6.99 9.36
CA GLY A 55 -1.92 8.25 8.90
C GLY A 55 -1.05 8.07 7.66
N VAL A 56 -0.42 9.17 7.30
CA VAL A 56 0.66 9.23 6.30
C VAL A 56 1.94 9.64 7.03
N ILE A 57 3.11 9.33 6.46
CA ILE A 57 4.46 9.60 7.01
C ILE A 57 4.84 8.66 8.18
N SER A 58 3.88 8.28 9.04
CA SER A 58 4.14 7.32 10.13
C SER A 58 4.06 5.87 9.63
N LYS A 59 5.17 5.15 9.77
CA LYS A 59 5.32 3.76 9.33
C LYS A 59 4.90 2.78 10.43
N TYR A 60 3.61 2.70 10.74
CA TYR A 60 3.13 1.68 11.67
C TYR A 60 2.85 0.36 10.92
N SER A 61 2.17 0.40 9.78
CA SER A 61 1.80 -0.78 8.97
C SER A 61 2.31 -0.65 7.53
N GLY A 62 2.07 -1.68 6.71
CA GLY A 62 2.33 -1.66 5.28
C GLY A 62 1.32 -0.85 4.47
N ILE A 63 0.19 -0.44 5.06
CA ILE A 63 -0.83 0.36 4.36
C ILE A 63 -0.38 1.81 4.16
N GLU A 64 0.38 2.38 5.11
CA GLU A 64 0.82 3.77 5.04
C GLU A 64 1.80 4.01 3.87
N PRO A 65 2.82 3.16 3.62
CA PRO A 65 3.63 3.24 2.40
C PRO A 65 2.83 3.05 1.10
N TYR A 66 1.80 2.20 1.11
CA TYR A 66 0.91 2.02 -0.03
C TYR A 66 0.16 3.32 -0.36
N TYR A 67 -0.34 4.04 0.65
CA TYR A 67 -0.97 5.36 0.45
C TYR A 67 -0.01 6.37 -0.16
N GLU A 68 1.25 6.39 0.31
CA GLU A 68 2.25 7.32 -0.21
C GLU A 68 2.58 7.05 -1.68
N GLU A 69 2.85 5.80 -2.03
CA GLU A 69 3.25 5.42 -3.39
C GLU A 69 2.10 5.51 -4.39
N VAL A 70 0.93 4.97 -4.04
CA VAL A 70 -0.22 4.97 -4.96
C VAL A 70 -0.87 6.34 -5.02
N GLY A 71 -1.01 7.02 -3.88
CA GLY A 71 -1.62 8.33 -3.83
C GLY A 71 -0.83 9.37 -4.61
N LYS A 72 0.51 9.36 -4.51
CA LYS A 72 1.38 10.20 -5.33
C LYS A 72 1.13 9.99 -6.83
N ARG A 73 1.11 8.74 -7.29
CA ARG A 73 0.88 8.41 -8.70
C ARG A 73 -0.52 8.81 -9.17
N LEU A 74 -1.55 8.62 -8.35
CA LEU A 74 -2.92 9.07 -8.66
C LEU A 74 -3.00 10.59 -8.80
N VAL A 75 -2.29 11.34 -7.95
CA VAL A 75 -2.19 12.81 -8.07
C VAL A 75 -1.43 13.22 -9.33
N GLU A 76 -0.33 12.54 -9.66
CA GLU A 76 0.43 12.75 -10.91
C GLU A 76 -0.42 12.47 -12.16
N MET A 77 -1.37 11.53 -12.07
CA MET A 77 -2.38 11.26 -13.10
C MET A 77 -3.52 12.30 -13.12
N GLY A 78 -3.48 13.33 -12.26
CA GLY A 78 -4.43 14.44 -12.20
C GLY A 78 -5.62 14.21 -11.26
N HIS A 79 -5.71 13.06 -10.58
CA HIS A 79 -6.82 12.77 -9.66
C HIS A 79 -6.70 13.56 -8.35
N GLN A 80 -7.82 13.76 -7.66
CA GLN A 80 -7.84 14.36 -6.33
C GLN A 80 -7.81 13.24 -5.29
N VAL A 81 -6.77 13.21 -4.47
CA VAL A 81 -6.62 12.21 -3.40
C VAL A 81 -6.77 12.90 -2.05
N THR A 82 -7.62 12.36 -1.19
CA THR A 82 -7.76 12.77 0.21
C THR A 82 -7.46 11.60 1.13
N VAL A 83 -6.57 11.80 2.09
CA VAL A 83 -6.22 10.79 3.10
C VAL A 83 -6.78 11.22 4.44
N TYR A 84 -7.65 10.38 5.01
CA TYR A 84 -8.15 10.56 6.37
C TYR A 84 -7.17 9.94 7.33
N CYS A 85 -6.72 10.75 8.30
CA CYS A 85 -5.62 10.40 9.20
C CYS A 85 -6.02 10.70 10.63
N ARG A 86 -5.44 9.93 11.57
CA ARG A 86 -5.54 10.22 12.99
C ARG A 86 -4.59 11.35 13.35
N THR A 87 -5.07 12.25 14.20
CA THR A 87 -4.36 13.49 14.58
C THR A 87 -2.96 13.24 15.15
N TYR A 88 -2.72 12.10 15.80
CA TYR A 88 -1.47 11.81 16.50
C TYR A 88 -0.49 10.91 15.71
N PHE A 89 -0.86 10.45 14.51
CA PHE A 89 0.02 9.66 13.63
C PHE A 89 0.54 10.44 12.42
N THR A 90 0.00 11.63 12.16
CA THR A 90 0.44 12.46 11.03
C THR A 90 0.71 13.86 11.53
N PRO A 91 1.84 14.50 11.17
CA PRO A 91 2.13 15.91 11.48
C PRO A 91 1.03 16.87 10.98
N PRO A 92 0.94 18.12 11.49
CA PRO A 92 -0.17 19.05 11.18
C PRO A 92 -0.02 19.70 9.80
N LEU A 93 0.13 18.84 8.79
CA LEU A 93 0.26 19.18 7.39
C LEU A 93 -1.12 19.12 6.73
N LYS A 94 -1.36 20.03 5.79
CA LYS A 94 -2.59 20.03 4.97
C LYS A 94 -2.47 19.13 3.75
N GLU A 95 -1.24 18.91 3.28
CA GLU A 95 -0.95 18.14 2.08
C GLU A 95 0.36 17.35 2.24
N HIS A 96 0.47 16.24 1.53
CA HIS A 96 1.70 15.43 1.40
C HIS A 96 1.73 14.78 0.01
N ASN A 97 2.82 14.97 -0.74
CA ASN A 97 2.95 14.50 -2.14
C ASN A 97 1.74 14.87 -3.02
N GLY A 98 1.17 16.07 -2.81
CA GLY A 98 -0.02 16.56 -3.51
C GLY A 98 -1.34 15.89 -3.10
N MET A 99 -1.34 14.97 -2.15
CA MET A 99 -2.55 14.42 -1.52
C MET A 99 -3.01 15.35 -0.41
N ARG A 100 -4.33 15.59 -0.32
CA ARG A 100 -4.94 16.35 0.77
C ARG A 100 -5.01 15.50 2.03
N LEU A 101 -4.58 16.04 3.16
CA LEU A 101 -4.65 15.37 4.45
C LEU A 101 -5.82 15.93 5.27
N VAL A 102 -6.70 15.03 5.73
CA VAL A 102 -7.78 15.36 6.65
C VAL A 102 -7.54 14.65 7.97
N ARG A 103 -7.11 15.42 8.95
CA ARG A 103 -6.88 14.93 10.32
C ARG A 103 -8.19 14.90 11.08
N LEU A 104 -8.69 13.70 11.39
CA LEU A 104 -9.90 13.51 12.17
C LEU A 104 -9.60 13.54 13.67
N ARG A 105 -10.51 14.15 14.41
CA ARG A 105 -10.53 14.12 15.87
C ARG A 105 -11.20 12.82 16.30
N THR A 106 -10.40 11.88 16.79
CA THR A 106 -10.87 10.59 17.29
C THR A 106 -10.63 10.47 18.79
N VAL A 107 -11.44 9.64 19.45
CA VAL A 107 -11.19 9.23 20.83
C VAL A 107 -10.13 8.12 20.80
N ARG A 108 -8.95 8.39 21.38
CA ARG A 108 -7.81 7.48 21.35
C ARG A 108 -8.12 6.20 22.13
N SER A 109 -8.59 5.18 21.42
CA SER A 109 -8.86 3.84 21.92
C SER A 109 -8.77 2.83 20.79
N LYS A 110 -8.61 1.54 21.10
CA LYS A 110 -8.53 0.48 20.09
C LYS A 110 -9.73 0.46 19.13
N HIS A 111 -10.93 0.74 19.65
CA HIS A 111 -12.17 0.57 18.90
C HIS A 111 -12.67 1.86 18.24
N LEU A 112 -12.59 2.99 18.96
CA LEU A 112 -13.15 4.27 18.49
C LEU A 112 -12.27 5.00 17.48
N ASP A 113 -11.06 4.50 17.23
CA ASP A 113 -10.10 5.10 16.31
C ASP A 113 -10.01 4.34 14.98
N THR A 114 -10.61 3.15 14.91
CA THR A 114 -10.49 2.23 13.78
C THR A 114 -11.25 2.67 12.53
N LEU A 115 -12.25 3.55 12.67
CA LEU A 115 -13.10 4.01 11.56
C LEU A 115 -12.52 5.17 10.74
N VAL A 116 -11.25 5.54 11.00
CA VAL A 116 -10.50 6.52 10.20
C VAL A 116 -9.92 5.85 8.99
#